data_AF-A0AAV1H8G2-F1
#
_entry.id   AF-A0AAV1H8G2-F1
#
_cell.length_a   1.000
_cell.length_b   1.000
_cell.length_c   1.000
_cell.angle_alpha   90.00
_cell.angle_beta   90.00
_cell.angle_gamma   90.00
#
_symmetry.space_group_name_H-M   'P 1'
#
loop_
_entity.id
_entity.type
_entity.pdbx_description
1 polymer ?
#
loop_
_entity_poly.entity_id
_entity_poly.type
_entity_poly.pdbx_seq_one_letter_code
_entity_poly.pdbx_strand_id
1 'polypeptide(L)'
;MSMKILPITVLLFLVCFWSSADSRRHNLRGPSKHHPPPPCCTKVSTADVSADVIGDTYQEQAAHPPCVKALIFNTEYGQVCIGTHVEWAKELAANMTKL
;
A
#
# COMPACT_ATOMS: atom_id res chain seq x y z
N MET A 1 -62.31 -24.57 -8.61
CA MET A 1 -61.05 -23.84 -8.83
C MET A 1 -60.16 -24.07 -7.62
N SER A 2 -59.14 -24.91 -7.75
CA SER A 2 -58.38 -25.48 -6.63
C SER A 2 -57.12 -24.65 -6.36
N MET A 3 -57.12 -23.86 -5.28
CA MET A 3 -55.98 -23.09 -4.80
C MET A 3 -55.01 -23.99 -4.03
N LYS A 4 -54.09 -24.69 -4.71
CA LYS A 4 -53.08 -25.54 -4.04
C LYS A 4 -51.76 -25.60 -4.81
N ILE A 5 -51.20 -24.47 -5.22
CA ILE A 5 -49.83 -24.42 -5.80
C ILE A 5 -48.95 -23.36 -5.11
N LEU A 6 -49.49 -22.63 -4.12
CA LEU A 6 -48.73 -21.60 -3.40
C LEU A 6 -47.74 -22.09 -2.32
N PRO A 7 -47.98 -23.18 -1.56
CA PRO A 7 -47.11 -23.43 -0.40
C PRO A 7 -45.76 -24.03 -0.81
N ILE A 8 -45.73 -24.85 -1.86
CA ILE A 8 -44.52 -25.56 -2.31
C ILE A 8 -43.53 -24.59 -2.96
N THR A 9 -44.04 -23.66 -3.77
CA THR A 9 -43.23 -22.62 -4.42
C THR A 9 -42.63 -21.65 -3.40
N VAL A 10 -43.42 -21.23 -2.40
CA VAL A 10 -42.92 -20.36 -1.31
C VAL A 10 -41.89 -21.08 -0.43
N LEU A 11 -42.10 -22.36 -0.13
CA LEU A 11 -41.13 -23.18 0.60
C LEU A 11 -39.80 -23.27 -0.15
N LEU A 12 -39.80 -23.58 -1.45
CA LEU A 12 -38.58 -23.67 -2.27
C LEU A 12 -37.81 -22.34 -2.30
N PHE A 13 -38.49 -21.21 -2.41
CA PHE A 13 -37.85 -19.89 -2.38
C PHE A 13 -37.17 -19.57 -1.04
N LEU A 14 -37.77 -19.97 0.09
CA LEU A 14 -37.20 -19.76 1.42
C LEU A 14 -35.93 -20.58 1.67
N VAL A 15 -35.87 -21.84 1.21
CA VAL A 15 -34.66 -22.68 1.35
C VAL A 15 -33.48 -22.13 0.53
N CYS A 16 -33.75 -21.58 -0.65
CA CYS A 16 -32.73 -20.95 -1.49
C CYS A 16 -32.17 -19.65 -0.88
N PHE A 17 -33.01 -18.86 -0.19
CA PHE A 17 -32.58 -17.60 0.42
C PHE A 17 -31.67 -17.82 1.63
N TRP A 18 -31.89 -18.90 2.40
CA TRP A 18 -31.03 -19.23 3.56
C TRP A 18 -29.68 -19.82 3.14
N SER A 19 -29.63 -20.52 2.01
CA SER A 19 -28.39 -21.08 1.47
C SER A 19 -27.41 -20.02 0.95
N SER A 20 -27.89 -18.78 0.73
CA SER A 20 -27.10 -17.66 0.19
C SER A 20 -26.55 -16.73 1.27
N ALA A 21 -27.08 -16.80 2.50
CA ALA A 21 -26.67 -15.95 3.62
C ALA A 21 -25.47 -16.50 4.41
N ASP A 22 -24.92 -17.66 4.02
CA ASP A 22 -23.65 -18.18 4.51
C ASP A 22 -22.54 -17.90 3.48
N SER A 23 -22.43 -16.65 3.01
CA SER A 23 -21.12 -16.17 2.56
C SER A 23 -20.28 -16.02 3.80
N ARG A 24 -19.68 -17.15 4.17
CA ARG A 24 -18.65 -17.30 5.17
C ARG A 24 -17.79 -16.04 5.12
N ARG A 25 -17.88 -15.19 6.14
CA ARG A 25 -16.80 -14.26 6.47
C ARG A 25 -15.64 -15.08 7.02
N HIS A 26 -15.12 -15.97 6.17
CA HIS A 26 -13.76 -16.42 6.30
C HIS A 26 -12.95 -15.19 5.99
N ASN A 27 -12.49 -14.53 7.06
CA ASN A 27 -11.22 -13.85 7.04
C ASN A 27 -10.24 -14.85 6.42
N LEU A 28 -10.05 -14.77 5.10
CA LEU A 28 -8.96 -15.42 4.38
C LEU A 28 -7.67 -14.69 4.78
N ARG A 29 -7.35 -14.75 6.08
CA ARG A 29 -5.97 -14.84 6.52
C ARG A 29 -5.53 -16.25 6.13
N GLY A 30 -5.38 -16.45 4.82
CA GLY A 30 -4.63 -17.58 4.30
C GLY A 30 -3.22 -17.54 4.90
N PRO A 31 -2.49 -18.66 4.85
CA PRO A 31 -1.09 -18.65 5.26
C PRO A 31 -0.43 -17.49 4.53
N SER A 32 0.16 -16.56 5.30
CA SER A 32 0.93 -15.45 4.76
C SER A 32 1.91 -16.07 3.78
N LYS A 33 1.63 -15.99 2.47
CA LYS A 33 2.68 -16.19 1.47
C LYS A 33 3.73 -15.21 1.92
N HIS A 34 4.90 -15.69 2.33
CA HIS A 34 6.02 -14.88 2.77
C HIS A 34 6.39 -13.92 1.63
N HIS A 35 5.63 -12.83 1.51
CA HIS A 35 5.98 -11.72 0.67
C HIS A 35 7.08 -11.04 1.46
N PRO A 36 8.30 -10.95 0.91
CA PRO A 36 9.30 -10.11 1.52
C PRO A 36 8.68 -8.71 1.70
N PRO A 37 8.98 -8.03 2.82
CA PRO A 37 8.52 -6.66 3.00
C PRO A 37 8.89 -5.84 1.75
N PRO A 38 8.06 -4.86 1.38
CA PRO A 38 8.35 -4.02 0.23
C PRO A 38 9.75 -3.42 0.38
N PRO A 39 10.50 -3.27 -0.73
CA PRO A 39 11.84 -2.70 -0.68
C PRO A 39 11.79 -1.30 -0.05
N CYS A 40 12.75 -1.02 0.82
CA CYS A 40 12.88 0.24 1.54
C CYS A 40 14.34 0.67 1.65
N CYS A 41 14.59 1.95 1.93
CA CYS A 41 15.94 2.42 2.21
C CYS A 41 16.46 1.80 3.50
N THR A 42 17.53 0.99 3.41
CA THR A 42 18.27 0.44 4.57
C THR A 42 19.55 1.21 4.87
N LYS A 43 19.97 2.09 3.95
CA LYS A 43 21.09 3.03 4.07
C LYS A 43 20.69 4.35 3.41
N VAL A 44 21.40 5.40 3.78
CA VAL A 44 21.25 6.74 3.20
C VAL A 44 22.60 7.27 2.74
N SER A 45 22.58 8.05 1.67
CA SER A 45 23.71 8.85 1.19
C SER A 45 23.67 10.24 1.82
N THR A 46 24.85 10.85 1.91
CA THR A 46 25.05 12.27 2.25
C THR A 46 25.69 13.06 1.11
N ALA A 47 26.00 12.40 -0.02
CA ALA A 47 26.58 13.05 -1.19
C ALA A 47 25.56 14.04 -1.78
N ASP A 48 26.05 15.21 -2.21
CA ASP A 48 25.23 16.17 -2.92
C ASP A 48 25.05 15.71 -4.37
N VAL A 49 23.81 15.32 -4.67
CA VAL A 49 23.35 14.88 -5.99
C VAL A 49 22.16 15.73 -6.44
N SER A 50 22.01 16.93 -5.89
CA SER A 50 20.89 17.84 -6.17
C SER A 50 20.75 18.16 -7.65
N ALA A 51 21.87 18.23 -8.38
CA ALA A 51 21.90 18.44 -9.83
C ALA A 51 21.29 17.28 -10.64
N ASP A 52 21.29 16.07 -10.09
CA ASP A 52 20.79 14.86 -10.76
C ASP A 52 19.31 14.58 -10.44
N VAL A 53 18.73 15.31 -9.47
CA VAL A 53 17.33 15.15 -9.07
C VAL A 53 16.39 15.66 -10.16
N ILE A 54 15.40 14.86 -10.49
CA ILE A 54 14.40 15.15 -11.53
C ILE A 54 12.99 15.29 -10.94
N GLY A 55 12.20 16.16 -11.57
CA GLY A 55 10.82 16.44 -11.16
C GLY A 55 10.72 17.36 -9.94
N ASP A 56 9.50 17.50 -9.44
CA ASP A 56 9.13 18.41 -8.34
C ASP A 56 8.56 17.65 -7.13
N THR A 57 8.76 16.33 -7.08
CA THR A 57 8.23 15.47 -6.01
C THR A 57 9.31 14.68 -5.26
N TYR A 58 9.06 14.42 -3.98
CA TYR A 58 9.91 13.56 -3.17
C TYR A 58 9.05 12.70 -2.22
N GLN A 59 9.63 11.62 -1.70
CA GLN A 59 9.00 10.81 -0.65
C GLN A 59 9.81 10.90 0.65
N GLU A 60 9.13 10.84 1.79
CA GLU A 60 9.79 10.67 3.08
C GLU A 60 9.49 9.27 3.63
N GLN A 61 10.55 8.51 3.89
CA GLN A 61 10.45 7.20 4.53
C GLN A 61 10.62 7.34 6.04
N ALA A 62 9.66 6.82 6.80
CA ALA A 62 9.78 6.67 8.25
C ALA A 62 10.74 5.53 8.61
N ALA A 63 11.41 5.63 9.75
CA ALA A 63 12.26 4.54 10.25
C ALA A 63 11.41 3.36 10.74
N HIS A 64 11.69 2.16 10.22
CA HIS A 64 11.10 0.91 10.67
C HIS A 64 12.05 -0.26 10.32
N PRO A 65 12.80 -0.83 11.29
CA PRO A 65 13.85 -1.80 11.00
C PRO A 65 13.40 -2.94 10.06
N PRO A 66 14.16 -3.26 8.99
CA PRO A 66 15.52 -2.77 8.71
C PRO A 66 15.59 -1.41 7.99
N CYS A 67 14.45 -0.77 7.73
CA CYS A 67 14.36 0.51 7.04
C CYS A 67 14.80 1.68 7.93
N VAL A 68 15.56 2.61 7.37
CA VAL A 68 16.01 3.83 8.04
C VAL A 68 15.18 5.04 7.62
N LYS A 69 15.24 6.14 8.39
CA LYS A 69 14.60 7.39 7.98
C LYS A 69 15.33 8.01 6.79
N ALA A 70 14.62 8.36 5.71
CA ALA A 70 15.23 8.88 4.49
C ALA A 70 14.31 9.85 3.74
N LEU A 71 14.91 10.80 3.02
CA LEU A 71 14.28 11.48 1.88
C LEU A 71 14.60 10.67 0.62
N ILE A 72 13.60 10.39 -0.22
CA ILE A 72 13.77 9.64 -1.46
C ILE A 72 13.49 10.59 -2.61
N PHE A 73 14.52 10.81 -3.43
CA PHE A 73 14.42 11.61 -4.65
C PHE A 73 14.53 10.70 -5.87
N ASN A 74 13.82 11.07 -6.94
CA ASN A 74 14.06 10.48 -8.25
C ASN A 74 15.20 11.23 -8.92
N THR A 75 16.15 10.49 -9.47
CA THR A 75 17.24 11.02 -10.30
C THR A 75 17.18 10.43 -11.69
N GLU A 76 17.97 10.94 -12.63
CA GLU A 76 18.13 10.32 -13.95
C GLU A 76 18.65 8.86 -13.89
N TYR A 77 19.31 8.47 -12.78
CA TYR A 77 19.83 7.13 -12.54
C TYR A 77 18.92 6.24 -11.69
N GLY A 78 17.75 6.75 -11.26
CA GLY A 78 16.80 6.05 -10.40
C GLY A 78 16.63 6.70 -9.02
N GLN A 79 16.04 5.96 -8.08
CA GLN A 79 15.76 6.48 -6.75
C GLN A 79 17.00 6.51 -5.86
N VAL A 80 17.21 7.63 -5.18
CA VAL A 80 18.29 7.81 -4.21
C VAL A 80 17.73 8.07 -2.82
N CYS A 81 18.26 7.38 -1.81
CA CYS A 81 17.93 7.56 -0.40
C CYS A 81 18.91 8.55 0.23
N ILE A 82 18.44 9.72 0.65
CA ILE A 82 19.25 10.77 1.28
C ILE A 82 18.89 10.90 2.76
N GLY A 83 19.90 11.16 3.60
CA GLY A 83 19.69 11.34 5.03
C GLY A 83 18.89 12.61 5.33
N THR A 84 17.88 12.54 6.21
CA THR A 84 17.07 13.71 6.59
C THR A 84 17.84 14.80 7.35
N HIS A 85 19.08 14.52 7.75
CA HIS A 85 19.96 15.47 8.44
C HIS A 85 20.80 16.32 7.50
N VAL A 86 20.83 15.96 6.21
CA VAL A 86 21.64 16.62 5.18
C VAL A 86 20.97 17.93 4.75
N GLU A 87 21.72 19.05 4.79
CA GLU A 87 21.12 20.38 4.66
C GLU A 87 20.58 20.67 3.26
N TRP A 88 21.37 20.44 2.21
CA TRP A 88 20.94 20.65 0.82
C TRP A 88 19.66 19.86 0.50
N ALA A 89 19.50 18.67 1.10
CA ALA A 89 18.35 17.82 0.88
C ALA A 89 17.07 18.37 1.52
N LYS A 90 17.19 19.04 2.68
CA LYS A 90 16.07 19.75 3.31
C LYS A 90 15.68 20.97 2.50
N GLU A 91 16.66 21.74 2.05
CA GLU A 91 16.43 22.93 1.22
C GLU A 91 15.75 22.56 -0.10
N LEU A 92 16.21 21.49 -0.75
CA LEU A 92 15.58 20.97 -1.95
C LEU A 92 14.15 20.49 -1.67
N ALA A 93 13.95 19.65 -0.66
CA ALA A 93 12.63 19.14 -0.28
C ALA A 93 11.64 20.26 0.11
N ALA A 94 12.12 21.36 0.69
CA ALA A 94 11.28 22.51 1.04
C ALA A 94 10.66 23.20 -0.19
N ASN A 95 11.26 23.03 -1.37
CA ASN A 95 10.77 23.57 -2.65
C ASN A 95 10.02 22.53 -3.50
N MET A 96 9.77 21.33 -2.97
CA MET A 96 9.16 20.21 -3.69
C MET A 96 7.85 19.76 -3.02
N THR A 97 7.04 19.02 -3.78
CA THR A 97 5.81 18.39 -3.30
C THR A 97 6.13 17.04 -2.66
N LYS A 98 5.78 16.88 -1.39
CA LYS A 98 5.86 15.58 -0.72
C LYS A 98 4.73 14.67 -1.18
N LEU A 99 5.08 13.44 -1.58
CA LEU A 99 4.13 12.36 -1.90
C LEU A 99 3.71 11.57 -0.66
#